data_AF-A0AAV9LAB7-F1
#
_entry.id   AF-A0AAV9LAB7-F1
#
_cell.length_a   1.000
_cell.length_b   1.000
_cell.length_c   1.000
_cell.angle_alpha   90.00
_cell.angle_beta   90.00
_cell.angle_gamma   90.00
#
_symmetry.space_group_name_H-M   'P 1'
#
loop_
_entity.id
_entity.type
_entity.pdbx_description
1 polymer ?
#
loop_
_entity_poly.entity_id
_entity_poly.type
_entity_poly.pdbx_seq_one_letter_code
_entity_poly.pdbx_strand_id
1 'polypeptide(L)'
;MLVSLVHSVIFHFHLSYLEYVDLSSLASSPAAIGKLTNLVYLDLGSNQFSGTIPPQIGSLTKLETLRIVNNHLSGSIPGELRNLQNLTGLALYDNQLTGSIPASFGNLRNMHILNIRANKLSGSIPKKLAYLDNLVVMIMSKNEFSGHLPEKLCQGGELENFTVNSNKLSGSIPRSFSKCSSFKRVHFDNNSFTGNLSEAFDWKHQGLQGLDLSSNHLVGQIPMEFGKLTSLVNLFLQNNHISGNIPRELGSLTKLLSLDLSNNRLNGLIPTFIGDCMNMFLLNLSNNKFSQKIPKDIGRIVHLTALDLSHNLLDGEIPPQLASLLDLANLNLSHNSLSGRIPEEFESLTGLQDVVLSYNELEGFVQCKMPSSMMKQSMAKGRKLILITLLPVLGALVLCALVSILLMRVKRKRVLRDVDRGDDGLLSISMLEGKALYRDIINATEEFNATFCIGKGGHGSVYKVNLPSLGNIAIKRLHFSFEKSYHNSFMNEVRALIGIKHWNIVNLYGYCSNAGL
;
A
#
# COMPACT_ATOMS: atom_id res chain seq x y z
N MET A 1 -4.26 20.20 -31.13
CA MET A 1 -4.88 19.44 -32.24
C MET A 1 -3.81 18.50 -32.77
N LEU A 2 -4.12 17.20 -32.66
CA LEU A 2 -3.61 16.06 -33.41
C LEU A 2 -2.12 15.97 -33.81
N VAL A 3 -1.54 14.80 -33.45
CA VAL A 3 -0.78 13.91 -34.37
C VAL A 3 0.67 14.37 -34.65
N SER A 4 1.74 13.56 -34.69
CA SER A 4 1.89 12.15 -35.08
C SER A 4 3.25 11.60 -34.60
N LEU A 5 3.23 10.30 -34.28
CA LEU A 5 4.20 9.22 -34.57
C LEU A 5 5.71 9.37 -34.28
N VAL A 6 6.18 8.37 -33.53
CA VAL A 6 7.44 7.68 -33.80
C VAL A 6 7.21 6.73 -34.99
N HIS A 7 7.85 7.02 -36.13
CA HIS A 7 8.15 6.07 -37.19
C HIS A 7 9.67 6.13 -37.42
N SER A 8 10.30 4.94 -37.54
CA SER A 8 11.72 4.71 -37.85
C SER A 8 12.69 5.24 -36.79
N VAL A 9 13.24 4.43 -35.90
CA VAL A 9 14.27 3.45 -36.28
C VAL A 9 13.99 2.08 -35.65
N ILE A 10 13.49 1.15 -36.47
CA ILE A 10 13.93 -0.24 -36.37
C ILE A 10 15.38 -0.19 -36.83
N PHE A 11 16.34 -0.30 -35.92
CA PHE A 11 17.64 -0.72 -36.38
C PHE A 11 17.49 -2.19 -36.80
N HIS A 12 17.90 -2.48 -38.04
CA HIS A 12 18.37 -3.79 -38.44
C HIS A 12 19.64 -4.11 -37.62
N PHE A 13 19.50 -4.27 -36.31
CA PHE A 13 20.43 -5.06 -35.52
C PHE A 13 19.77 -6.43 -35.35
N HIS A 14 20.58 -7.49 -35.37
CA HIS A 14 20.16 -8.77 -34.83
C HIS A 14 19.86 -8.60 -33.32
N LEU A 15 18.67 -8.08 -33.00
CA LEU A 15 18.15 -7.93 -31.63
C LEU A 15 17.82 -9.29 -31.00
N SER A 16 17.99 -10.37 -31.76
CA SER A 16 17.95 -11.75 -31.30
C SER A 16 18.95 -12.03 -30.18
N TYR A 17 19.97 -11.21 -29.91
CA TYR A 17 20.93 -11.46 -28.83
C TYR A 17 20.61 -10.78 -27.49
N LEU A 18 19.51 -10.02 -27.40
CA LEU A 18 19.14 -9.37 -26.14
C LEU A 18 18.62 -10.39 -25.12
N GLU A 19 19.31 -10.51 -24.00
CA GLU A 19 18.94 -11.37 -22.86
C GLU A 19 18.20 -10.58 -21.76
N TYR A 20 18.43 -9.26 -21.68
CA TYR A 20 17.86 -8.36 -20.68
C TYR A 20 17.26 -7.12 -21.34
N VAL A 21 15.96 -6.86 -21.08
CA VAL A 21 15.28 -5.64 -21.52
C VAL A 21 14.48 -5.03 -20.35
N ASP A 22 14.83 -3.79 -20.00
CA ASP A 22 14.08 -2.94 -19.09
C ASP A 22 13.62 -1.71 -19.87
N LEU A 23 12.31 -1.59 -20.07
CA LEU A 23 11.66 -0.47 -20.76
C LEU A 23 10.72 0.26 -19.80
N SER A 24 11.01 0.26 -18.50
CA SER A 24 10.28 1.10 -17.56
C SER A 24 10.37 2.57 -18.01
N SER A 25 9.24 3.26 -18.09
CA SER A 25 9.05 4.65 -18.56
C SER A 25 8.94 4.96 -20.09
N LEU A 26 8.45 4.04 -20.95
CA LEU A 26 8.03 4.28 -22.35
C LEU A 26 6.50 4.28 -22.59
N ALA A 27 6.07 4.96 -23.67
CA ALA A 27 4.66 5.24 -23.97
C ALA A 27 4.00 4.39 -25.10
N SER A 28 4.69 3.43 -25.74
CA SER A 28 4.13 2.68 -26.88
C SER A 28 4.18 1.13 -26.78
N SER A 29 3.17 0.49 -27.36
CA SER A 29 2.76 -0.92 -27.15
C SER A 29 3.75 -2.00 -27.67
N PRO A 30 3.89 -3.17 -26.99
CA PRO A 30 4.97 -4.12 -27.21
C PRO A 30 4.71 -5.23 -28.25
N ALA A 31 3.90 -5.03 -29.29
CA ALA A 31 3.59 -6.11 -30.24
C ALA A 31 4.84 -6.75 -30.92
N ALA A 32 5.96 -6.02 -30.99
CA ALA A 32 7.23 -6.52 -31.52
C ALA A 32 8.06 -7.35 -30.52
N ILE A 33 7.72 -7.38 -29.24
CA ILE A 33 8.52 -8.05 -28.18
C ILE A 33 8.58 -9.56 -28.37
N GLY A 34 7.53 -10.19 -28.89
CA GLY A 34 7.52 -11.65 -29.13
C GLY A 34 8.59 -12.16 -30.10
N LYS A 35 9.32 -11.27 -30.79
CA LYS A 35 10.45 -11.62 -31.67
C LYS A 35 11.79 -11.73 -30.94
N LEU A 36 11.88 -11.28 -29.69
CA LEU A 36 13.11 -11.24 -28.90
C LEU A 36 13.31 -12.56 -28.13
N THR A 37 13.35 -13.68 -28.85
CA THR A 37 13.25 -15.05 -28.27
C THR A 37 14.39 -15.46 -27.33
N ASN A 38 15.45 -14.66 -27.23
CA ASN A 38 16.56 -14.90 -26.29
C ASN A 38 16.40 -14.17 -24.94
N LEU A 39 15.32 -13.42 -24.72
CA LEU A 39 15.09 -12.75 -23.46
C LEU A 39 14.94 -13.73 -22.30
N VAL A 40 15.68 -13.44 -21.23
CA VAL A 40 15.61 -14.10 -19.92
C VAL A 40 14.88 -13.19 -18.91
N TYR A 41 15.05 -11.88 -19.05
CA TYR A 41 14.39 -10.89 -18.19
C TYR A 41 13.68 -9.82 -19.02
N LEU A 42 12.42 -9.55 -18.67
CA LEU A 42 11.62 -8.49 -19.28
C LEU A 42 10.88 -7.69 -18.20
N ASP A 43 11.22 -6.41 -18.05
CA ASP A 43 10.47 -5.44 -17.24
C ASP A 43 9.89 -4.31 -18.10
N LEU A 44 8.57 -4.17 -18.00
CA LEU A 44 7.73 -3.18 -18.68
C LEU A 44 6.99 -2.30 -17.66
N GLY A 45 7.41 -2.30 -16.40
CA GLY A 45 6.73 -1.66 -15.29
C GLY A 45 6.76 -0.13 -15.28
N SER A 46 5.86 0.47 -14.49
CA SER A 46 5.81 1.93 -14.24
C SER A 46 5.70 2.74 -15.52
N ASN A 47 4.71 2.38 -16.34
CA ASN A 47 4.49 2.90 -17.67
C ASN A 47 3.04 3.35 -17.86
N GLN A 48 2.75 3.91 -19.03
CA GLN A 48 1.39 4.27 -19.44
C GLN A 48 0.82 3.26 -20.46
N PHE A 49 1.33 2.03 -20.50
CA PHE A 49 0.86 1.03 -21.45
C PHE A 49 -0.60 0.70 -21.20
N SER A 50 -1.38 0.69 -22.27
CA SER A 50 -2.81 0.37 -22.31
C SER A 50 -3.08 -0.70 -23.36
N GLY A 51 -4.34 -1.14 -23.48
CA GLY A 51 -4.70 -2.31 -24.30
C GLY A 51 -4.54 -3.60 -23.49
N THR A 52 -4.21 -4.71 -24.14
CA THR A 52 -4.08 -6.03 -23.50
C THR A 52 -2.63 -6.49 -23.45
N ILE A 53 -2.32 -7.44 -22.56
CA ILE A 53 -1.04 -8.16 -22.61
C ILE A 53 -1.01 -8.96 -23.92
N PRO A 54 -0.02 -8.77 -24.81
CA PRO A 54 0.04 -9.51 -26.08
C PRO A 54 0.29 -11.00 -25.84
N PRO A 55 -0.53 -11.91 -26.41
CA PRO A 55 -0.30 -13.36 -26.33
C PRO A 55 1.07 -13.80 -26.86
N GLN A 56 1.65 -13.01 -27.76
CA GLN A 56 2.97 -13.25 -28.35
C GLN A 56 4.10 -13.23 -27.32
N ILE A 57 3.91 -12.67 -26.11
CA ILE A 57 4.89 -12.82 -25.02
C ILE A 57 5.13 -14.31 -24.71
N GLY A 58 4.14 -15.19 -24.95
CA GLY A 58 4.28 -16.63 -24.82
C GLY A 58 5.30 -17.29 -25.77
N SER A 59 5.88 -16.58 -26.74
CA SER A 59 6.98 -17.11 -27.58
C SER A 59 8.37 -16.96 -26.94
N LEU A 60 8.49 -16.21 -25.84
CA LEU A 60 9.76 -15.94 -25.16
C LEU A 60 10.17 -17.09 -24.24
N THR A 61 10.35 -18.30 -24.79
CA THR A 61 10.47 -19.53 -23.98
C THR A 61 11.69 -19.58 -23.04
N LYS A 62 12.69 -18.69 -23.22
CA LYS A 62 13.84 -18.54 -22.32
C LYS A 62 13.56 -17.62 -21.12
N LEU A 63 12.41 -16.95 -21.09
CA LEU A 63 12.10 -15.94 -20.10
C LEU A 63 11.94 -16.56 -18.71
N GLU A 64 12.71 -16.04 -17.76
CA GLU A 64 12.68 -16.41 -16.35
C GLU A 64 11.89 -15.40 -15.53
N THR A 65 11.97 -14.11 -15.87
CA THR A 65 11.25 -13.06 -15.15
C THR A 65 10.46 -12.17 -16.11
N LEU A 66 9.16 -12.05 -15.84
CA LEU A 66 8.24 -11.14 -16.53
C LEU A 66 7.61 -10.17 -15.53
N ARG A 67 7.91 -8.88 -15.69
CA ARG A 67 7.36 -7.80 -14.88
C ARG A 67 6.61 -6.81 -15.77
N ILE A 68 5.32 -6.67 -15.54
CA ILE A 68 4.44 -5.72 -16.24
C ILE A 68 3.55 -5.05 -15.18
N VAL A 69 4.15 -4.17 -14.39
CA VAL A 69 3.53 -3.63 -13.17
C VAL A 69 3.18 -2.15 -13.33
N ASN A 70 2.26 -1.59 -12.55
CA ASN A 70 1.96 -0.15 -12.54
C ASN A 70 1.71 0.43 -13.96
N ASN A 71 0.67 -0.06 -14.62
CA ASN A 71 0.30 0.31 -15.99
C ASN A 71 -1.23 0.45 -16.13
N HIS A 72 -1.72 0.68 -17.35
CA HIS A 72 -3.15 0.76 -17.67
C HIS A 72 -3.62 -0.44 -18.52
N LEU A 73 -2.97 -1.59 -18.40
CA LEU A 73 -3.32 -2.78 -19.18
C LEU A 73 -4.64 -3.37 -18.70
N SER A 74 -5.40 -3.90 -19.65
CA SER A 74 -6.76 -4.40 -19.50
C SER A 74 -6.90 -5.77 -20.19
N GLY A 75 -8.10 -6.35 -20.16
CA GLY A 75 -8.34 -7.68 -20.72
C GLY A 75 -7.74 -8.80 -19.88
N SER A 76 -7.84 -10.03 -20.38
CA SER A 76 -7.42 -11.23 -19.64
C SER A 76 -5.92 -11.48 -19.70
N ILE A 77 -5.40 -12.15 -18.67
CA ILE A 77 -4.06 -12.74 -18.71
C ILE A 77 -4.02 -13.81 -19.83
N PRO A 78 -3.12 -13.69 -20.83
CA PRO A 78 -3.05 -14.64 -21.94
C PRO A 78 -2.70 -16.05 -21.46
N GLY A 79 -3.44 -17.05 -21.95
CA GLY A 79 -3.18 -18.46 -21.64
C GLY A 79 -1.86 -18.96 -22.22
N GLU A 80 -1.35 -18.29 -23.26
CA GLU A 80 -0.09 -18.53 -23.96
C GLU A 80 1.13 -18.35 -23.04
N LEU A 81 1.02 -17.59 -21.95
CA LEU A 81 2.08 -17.48 -20.94
C LEU A 81 2.42 -18.84 -20.30
N ARG A 82 1.57 -19.85 -20.46
CA ARG A 82 1.88 -21.25 -20.09
C ARG A 82 3.13 -21.80 -20.81
N ASN A 83 3.54 -21.22 -21.94
CA ASN A 83 4.67 -21.70 -22.72
C ASN A 83 6.02 -21.27 -22.14
N LEU A 84 6.03 -20.36 -21.17
CA LEU A 84 7.23 -19.84 -20.52
C LEU A 84 7.75 -20.81 -19.46
N GLN A 85 8.21 -21.99 -19.86
CA GLN A 85 8.54 -23.08 -18.94
C GLN A 85 9.71 -22.76 -17.98
N ASN A 86 10.55 -21.77 -18.31
CA ASN A 86 11.63 -21.29 -17.45
C ASN A 86 11.18 -20.20 -16.46
N LEU A 87 9.91 -19.76 -16.50
CA LEU A 87 9.45 -18.62 -15.73
C LEU A 87 9.49 -18.90 -14.23
N THR A 88 10.32 -18.14 -13.52
CA THR A 88 10.48 -18.15 -12.06
C THR A 88 9.68 -17.01 -11.41
N GLY A 89 9.56 -15.86 -12.08
CA GLY A 89 8.86 -14.69 -11.55
C GLY A 89 7.86 -14.10 -12.53
N LEU A 90 6.59 -14.01 -12.11
CA LEU A 90 5.53 -13.32 -12.83
C LEU A 90 4.91 -12.22 -11.97
N ALA A 91 5.07 -10.97 -12.38
CA ALA A 91 4.48 -9.80 -11.72
C ALA A 91 3.64 -8.97 -12.69
N LEU A 92 2.33 -8.88 -12.44
CA LEU A 92 1.35 -8.16 -13.27
C LEU A 92 0.50 -7.16 -12.46
N TYR A 93 0.95 -6.79 -11.27
CA TYR A 93 0.16 -6.03 -10.31
C TYR A 93 -0.06 -4.56 -10.71
N ASP A 94 -1.06 -3.93 -10.09
CA ASP A 94 -1.41 -2.52 -10.31
C ASP A 94 -1.68 -2.22 -11.80
N ASN A 95 -2.66 -2.94 -12.34
CA ASN A 95 -3.20 -2.80 -13.70
C ASN A 95 -4.73 -2.87 -13.67
N GLN A 96 -5.38 -3.03 -14.82
CA GLN A 96 -6.83 -3.18 -14.97
C GLN A 96 -7.21 -4.54 -15.59
N LEU A 97 -6.38 -5.57 -15.38
CA LEU A 97 -6.59 -6.91 -15.97
C LEU A 97 -7.89 -7.54 -15.45
N THR A 98 -8.61 -8.24 -16.33
CA THR A 98 -9.89 -8.88 -16.07
C THR A 98 -9.84 -10.39 -16.33
N GLY A 99 -10.96 -11.10 -16.19
CA GLY A 99 -11.02 -12.55 -16.41
C GLY A 99 -10.35 -13.36 -15.29
N SER A 100 -10.16 -14.65 -15.49
CA SER A 100 -9.61 -15.57 -14.50
C SER A 100 -8.13 -15.88 -14.70
N ILE A 101 -7.46 -16.39 -13.67
CA ILE A 101 -6.12 -16.99 -13.81
C ILE A 101 -6.22 -18.20 -14.75
N PRO A 102 -5.41 -18.30 -15.82
CA PRO A 102 -5.40 -19.47 -16.68
C PRO A 102 -5.02 -20.73 -15.88
N ALA A 103 -5.87 -21.75 -15.88
CA ALA A 103 -5.59 -23.00 -15.16
C ALA A 103 -4.31 -23.72 -15.65
N SER A 104 -3.86 -23.42 -16.88
CA SER A 104 -2.60 -23.88 -17.44
C SER A 104 -1.36 -23.35 -16.71
N PHE A 105 -1.48 -22.33 -15.86
CA PHE A 105 -0.36 -21.85 -15.04
C PHE A 105 0.15 -22.92 -14.06
N GLY A 106 -0.67 -23.92 -13.71
CA GLY A 106 -0.21 -25.08 -12.94
C GLY A 106 0.86 -25.93 -13.65
N ASN A 107 1.17 -25.66 -14.92
CA ASN A 107 2.26 -26.31 -15.66
C ASN A 107 3.61 -25.58 -15.50
N LEU A 108 3.64 -24.36 -14.96
CA LEU A 108 4.85 -23.55 -14.82
C LEU A 108 5.64 -23.94 -13.56
N ARG A 109 6.17 -25.17 -13.54
CA ARG A 109 6.75 -25.80 -12.33
C ARG A 109 7.96 -25.08 -11.73
N ASN A 110 8.61 -24.20 -12.49
CA ASN A 110 9.73 -23.38 -12.02
C ASN A 110 9.31 -22.06 -11.34
N MET A 111 8.00 -21.79 -11.24
CA MET A 111 7.50 -20.52 -10.70
C MET A 111 7.71 -20.44 -9.18
N HIS A 112 8.38 -19.38 -8.75
CA HIS A 112 8.63 -19.02 -7.35
C HIS A 112 7.79 -17.83 -6.91
N ILE A 113 7.54 -16.88 -7.82
CA ILE A 113 6.83 -15.63 -7.52
C ILE A 113 5.66 -15.48 -8.49
N LEU A 114 4.45 -15.37 -7.93
CA LEU A 114 3.24 -14.96 -8.63
C LEU A 114 2.63 -13.75 -7.92
N ASN A 115 2.72 -12.58 -8.54
CA ASN A 115 2.12 -11.35 -8.02
C ASN A 115 1.19 -10.70 -9.05
N ILE A 116 -0.11 -10.77 -8.77
CA ILE A 116 -1.20 -10.26 -9.64
C ILE A 116 -2.14 -9.33 -8.87
N ARG A 117 -1.66 -8.76 -7.76
CA ARG A 117 -2.41 -7.86 -6.89
C ARG A 117 -2.99 -6.65 -7.63
N ALA A 118 -4.06 -6.06 -7.10
CA ALA A 118 -4.60 -4.77 -7.54
C ALA A 118 -4.92 -4.77 -9.05
N ASN A 119 -5.84 -5.65 -9.41
CA ASN A 119 -6.42 -5.77 -10.74
C ASN A 119 -7.93 -6.00 -10.60
N LYS A 120 -8.61 -6.37 -11.69
CA LYS A 120 -10.03 -6.75 -11.72
C LYS A 120 -10.19 -8.23 -12.06
N LEU A 121 -9.23 -9.07 -11.65
CA LEU A 121 -9.26 -10.50 -11.93
C LEU A 121 -10.38 -11.16 -11.11
N SER A 122 -11.06 -12.12 -11.70
CA SER A 122 -12.27 -12.74 -11.16
C SER A 122 -12.28 -14.25 -11.34
N GLY A 123 -13.37 -14.91 -10.94
CA GLY A 123 -13.49 -16.37 -10.95
C GLY A 123 -12.73 -17.03 -9.79
N SER A 124 -12.64 -18.36 -9.82
CA SER A 124 -11.98 -19.14 -8.77
C SER A 124 -10.48 -19.25 -8.96
N ILE A 125 -9.72 -19.31 -7.87
CA ILE A 125 -8.30 -19.67 -7.90
C ILE A 125 -8.18 -21.11 -8.43
N PRO A 126 -7.50 -21.35 -9.56
CA PRO A 126 -7.46 -22.67 -10.17
C PRO A 126 -6.80 -23.71 -9.27
N LYS A 127 -7.46 -24.86 -9.07
CA LYS A 127 -6.92 -25.97 -8.28
C LYS A 127 -5.56 -26.47 -8.79
N LYS A 128 -5.27 -26.31 -10.09
CA LYS A 128 -3.99 -26.67 -10.69
C LYS A 128 -2.80 -25.85 -10.18
N LEU A 129 -3.01 -24.69 -9.55
CA LEU A 129 -1.93 -23.94 -8.91
C LEU A 129 -1.34 -24.69 -7.70
N ALA A 130 -2.06 -25.68 -7.15
CA ALA A 130 -1.52 -26.57 -6.13
C ALA A 130 -0.32 -27.43 -6.60
N TYR A 131 -0.09 -27.51 -7.91
CA TYR A 131 1.05 -28.23 -8.48
C TYR A 131 2.33 -27.38 -8.59
N LEU A 132 2.28 -26.12 -8.17
CA LEU A 132 3.43 -25.22 -8.13
C LEU A 132 4.16 -25.38 -6.81
N ASP A 133 4.90 -26.48 -6.69
CA ASP A 133 5.53 -26.90 -5.43
C ASP A 133 6.63 -25.93 -4.96
N ASN A 134 7.26 -25.19 -5.88
CA ASN A 134 8.34 -24.22 -5.61
C ASN A 134 7.84 -22.79 -5.34
N LEU A 135 6.52 -22.59 -5.20
CA LEU A 135 5.97 -21.24 -5.07
C LEU A 135 6.25 -20.69 -3.66
N VAL A 136 7.04 -19.61 -3.60
CA VAL A 136 7.47 -18.93 -2.36
C VAL A 136 6.59 -17.72 -2.05
N VAL A 137 6.19 -16.98 -3.10
CA VAL A 137 5.40 -15.75 -2.98
C VAL A 137 4.19 -15.82 -3.88
N MET A 138 3.00 -15.70 -3.29
CA MET A 138 1.74 -15.69 -4.00
C MET A 138 0.88 -14.52 -3.49
N ILE A 139 0.83 -13.45 -4.28
CA ILE A 139 0.14 -12.19 -3.94
C ILE A 139 -0.99 -11.96 -4.94
N MET A 140 -2.23 -12.04 -4.46
CA MET A 140 -3.46 -11.94 -5.25
C MET A 140 -4.45 -10.92 -4.69
N SER A 141 -4.03 -10.15 -3.69
CA SER A 141 -4.87 -9.19 -3.00
C SER A 141 -5.54 -8.16 -3.91
N LYS A 142 -6.64 -7.55 -3.46
CA LYS A 142 -7.33 -6.46 -4.17
C LYS A 142 -7.71 -6.86 -5.60
N ASN A 143 -8.51 -7.91 -5.70
CA ASN A 143 -9.09 -8.42 -6.94
C ASN A 143 -10.56 -8.79 -6.68
N GLU A 144 -11.19 -9.51 -7.61
CA GLU A 144 -12.55 -10.03 -7.50
C GLU A 144 -12.59 -11.57 -7.49
N PHE A 145 -11.54 -12.23 -6.99
CA PHE A 145 -11.51 -13.69 -6.89
C PHE A 145 -12.62 -14.20 -5.97
N SER A 146 -13.26 -15.30 -6.37
CA SER A 146 -14.40 -15.89 -5.66
C SER A 146 -14.25 -17.40 -5.51
N GLY A 147 -15.20 -18.06 -4.85
CA GLY A 147 -15.11 -19.50 -4.57
C GLY A 147 -14.11 -19.82 -3.45
N HIS A 148 -13.59 -21.04 -3.44
CA HIS A 148 -12.81 -21.59 -2.34
C HIS A 148 -11.32 -21.54 -2.60
N LEU A 149 -10.52 -21.47 -1.53
CA LEU A 149 -9.08 -21.72 -1.61
C LEU A 149 -8.82 -23.19 -2.00
N PRO A 150 -7.87 -23.48 -2.91
CA PRO A 150 -7.52 -24.85 -3.25
C PRO A 150 -6.93 -25.61 -2.05
N GLU A 151 -7.48 -26.79 -1.73
CA GLU A 151 -7.03 -27.57 -0.56
C GLU A 151 -5.55 -27.94 -0.59
N LYS A 152 -4.97 -28.22 -1.76
CA LYS A 152 -3.57 -28.66 -1.85
C LYS A 152 -2.59 -27.50 -2.09
N LEU A 153 -3.02 -26.25 -1.94
CA LEU A 153 -2.12 -25.11 -2.08
C LEU A 153 -1.07 -25.15 -0.95
N CYS A 154 0.21 -24.92 -1.29
CA CYS A 154 1.38 -25.18 -0.44
C CYS A 154 1.65 -26.67 -0.10
N GLN A 155 1.28 -27.61 -0.97
CA GLN A 155 1.72 -29.00 -0.79
C GLN A 155 3.25 -29.15 -0.88
N GLY A 156 3.93 -28.33 -1.69
CA GLY A 156 5.39 -28.29 -1.80
C GLY A 156 6.12 -27.75 -0.57
N GLY A 157 5.42 -27.05 0.34
CA GLY A 157 6.00 -26.60 1.61
C GLY A 157 6.94 -25.40 1.54
N GLU A 158 6.98 -24.67 0.42
CA GLU A 158 7.88 -23.52 0.21
C GLU A 158 7.18 -22.15 0.31
N LEU A 159 5.84 -22.12 0.42
CA LEU A 159 5.08 -20.87 0.38
C LEU A 159 5.29 -20.05 1.66
N GLU A 160 5.96 -18.92 1.55
CA GLU A 160 6.28 -18.05 2.70
C GLU A 160 5.31 -16.88 2.84
N ASN A 161 4.96 -16.25 1.71
CA ASN A 161 4.12 -15.06 1.68
C ASN A 161 2.89 -15.31 0.82
N PHE A 162 1.75 -15.51 1.47
CA PHE A 162 0.48 -15.79 0.83
C PHE A 162 -0.58 -14.75 1.19
N THR A 163 -0.99 -13.96 0.20
CA THR A 163 -1.96 -12.89 0.41
C THR A 163 -3.08 -12.96 -0.62
N VAL A 164 -4.31 -13.10 -0.15
CA VAL A 164 -5.52 -13.12 -0.96
C VAL A 164 -6.56 -12.11 -0.47
N ASN A 165 -6.11 -11.16 0.35
CA ASN A 165 -6.99 -10.23 1.02
C ASN A 165 -7.67 -9.22 0.10
N SER A 166 -8.82 -8.69 0.50
CA SER A 166 -9.67 -7.83 -0.33
C SER A 166 -10.07 -8.52 -1.65
N ASN A 167 -10.78 -9.63 -1.51
CA ASN A 167 -11.37 -10.41 -2.61
C ASN A 167 -12.81 -10.82 -2.21
N LYS A 168 -13.43 -11.72 -2.98
CA LYS A 168 -14.76 -12.30 -2.73
C LYS A 168 -14.66 -13.80 -2.40
N LEU A 169 -13.53 -14.26 -1.84
CA LEU A 169 -13.29 -15.67 -1.53
C LEU A 169 -14.19 -16.13 -0.39
N SER A 170 -14.54 -17.41 -0.40
CA SER A 170 -15.57 -18.00 0.46
C SER A 170 -15.19 -19.41 0.90
N GLY A 171 -16.02 -20.01 1.75
CA GLY A 171 -15.79 -21.34 2.32
C GLY A 171 -14.76 -21.33 3.44
N SER A 172 -14.34 -22.53 3.86
CA SER A 172 -13.38 -22.69 4.95
C SER A 172 -11.93 -22.51 4.51
N ILE A 173 -11.10 -22.00 5.40
CA ILE A 173 -9.64 -22.02 5.24
C ILE A 173 -9.18 -23.50 5.25
N PRO A 174 -8.42 -23.97 4.24
CA PRO A 174 -8.04 -25.37 4.14
C PRO A 174 -7.21 -25.87 5.33
N ARG A 175 -7.66 -26.96 5.97
CA ARG A 175 -6.94 -27.60 7.09
C ARG A 175 -5.53 -28.06 6.71
N SER A 176 -5.32 -28.40 5.45
CA SER A 176 -4.02 -28.77 4.86
C SER A 176 -2.94 -27.70 4.99
N PHE A 177 -3.31 -26.43 5.19
CA PHE A 177 -2.34 -25.35 5.42
C PHE A 177 -1.56 -25.51 6.72
N SER A 178 -2.01 -26.38 7.63
CA SER A 178 -1.22 -26.81 8.79
C SER A 178 0.09 -27.51 8.42
N LYS A 179 0.21 -28.02 7.19
CA LYS A 179 1.44 -28.65 6.68
C LYS A 179 2.42 -27.66 6.05
N CYS A 180 2.01 -26.42 5.80
CA CYS A 180 2.82 -25.39 5.17
C CYS A 180 3.72 -24.69 6.22
N SER A 181 4.76 -25.37 6.69
CA SER A 181 5.63 -24.86 7.76
C SER A 181 6.45 -23.63 7.38
N SER A 182 6.54 -23.31 6.08
CA SER A 182 7.26 -22.17 5.53
C SER A 182 6.55 -20.83 5.73
N PHE A 183 5.27 -20.80 6.08
CA PHE A 183 4.52 -19.54 6.15
C PHE A 183 5.15 -18.54 7.11
N LYS A 184 5.45 -17.34 6.59
CA LYS A 184 5.90 -16.16 7.32
C LYS A 184 4.82 -15.09 7.40
N ARG A 185 4.05 -14.92 6.31
CA ARG A 185 2.97 -13.93 6.23
C ARG A 185 1.76 -14.50 5.50
N VAL A 186 0.61 -14.49 6.17
CA VAL A 186 -0.65 -14.99 5.64
C VAL A 186 -1.76 -13.97 5.87
N HIS A 187 -2.33 -13.45 4.79
CA HIS A 187 -3.38 -12.43 4.84
C HIS A 187 -4.62 -12.88 4.05
N PHE A 188 -5.68 -13.16 4.79
CA PHE A 188 -7.00 -13.57 4.31
C PHE A 188 -8.08 -12.51 4.56
N ASP A 189 -7.68 -11.34 5.03
CA ASP A 189 -8.59 -10.27 5.43
C ASP A 189 -9.52 -9.80 4.31
N ASN A 190 -10.66 -9.23 4.70
CA ASN A 190 -11.63 -8.63 3.79
C ASN A 190 -12.05 -9.59 2.66
N ASN A 191 -12.67 -10.70 3.07
CA ASN A 191 -13.23 -11.74 2.21
C ASN A 191 -14.56 -12.24 2.82
N SER A 192 -15.07 -13.36 2.34
CA SER A 192 -16.27 -14.04 2.86
C SER A 192 -15.93 -15.44 3.41
N PHE A 193 -14.73 -15.61 3.99
CA PHE A 193 -14.34 -16.89 4.58
C PHE A 193 -15.24 -17.25 5.76
N THR A 194 -15.56 -18.53 5.86
CA THR A 194 -16.43 -19.12 6.89
C THR A 194 -15.69 -20.26 7.59
N GLY A 195 -16.37 -20.97 8.49
CA GLY A 195 -15.83 -22.14 9.16
C GLY A 195 -15.28 -21.84 10.55
N ASN A 196 -15.04 -22.92 11.29
CA ASN A 196 -14.61 -22.87 12.68
C ASN A 196 -13.08 -22.76 12.77
N LEU A 197 -12.59 -21.72 13.46
CA LEU A 197 -11.15 -21.52 13.66
C LEU A 197 -10.48 -22.72 14.35
N SER A 198 -11.11 -23.30 15.37
CA SER A 198 -10.55 -24.43 16.12
C SER A 198 -10.38 -25.69 15.27
N GLU A 199 -11.10 -25.77 14.15
CA GLU A 199 -10.99 -26.88 13.20
C GLU A 199 -9.97 -26.62 12.09
N ALA A 200 -9.83 -25.36 11.66
CA ALA A 200 -8.98 -24.99 10.53
C ALA A 200 -7.49 -24.83 10.92
N PHE A 201 -7.21 -24.57 12.20
CA PHE A 201 -5.89 -24.11 12.65
C PHE A 201 -5.23 -25.02 13.71
N ASP A 202 -4.88 -26.26 13.35
CA ASP A 202 -3.83 -27.03 14.07
C ASP A 202 -2.43 -26.65 13.56
N TRP A 203 -2.17 -25.36 13.46
CA TRP A 203 -0.92 -24.84 12.90
C TRP A 203 0.19 -24.88 13.95
N LYS A 204 1.42 -25.18 13.50
CA LYS A 204 2.61 -25.26 14.35
C LYS A 204 3.76 -24.45 13.75
N HIS A 205 3.40 -23.39 13.02
CA HIS A 205 4.30 -22.60 12.19
C HIS A 205 5.12 -21.64 13.03
N GLN A 206 6.28 -22.09 13.48
CA GLN A 206 7.18 -21.28 14.31
C GLN A 206 7.81 -20.11 13.56
N GLY A 207 7.71 -20.07 12.23
CA GLY A 207 8.18 -18.97 11.38
C GLY A 207 7.12 -17.90 11.07
N LEU A 208 5.85 -18.10 11.46
CA LEU A 208 4.76 -17.20 11.10
C LEU A 208 4.85 -15.90 11.90
N GLN A 209 4.96 -14.77 11.19
CA GLN A 209 5.12 -13.43 11.76
C GLN A 209 3.85 -12.58 11.64
N GLY A 210 3.09 -12.75 10.55
CA GLY A 210 1.85 -12.00 10.32
C GLY A 210 0.70 -12.91 9.94
N LEU A 211 -0.38 -12.85 10.72
CA LEU A 211 -1.63 -13.53 10.45
C LEU A 211 -2.78 -12.53 10.51
N ASP A 212 -3.42 -12.30 9.36
CA ASP A 212 -4.60 -11.44 9.26
C ASP A 212 -5.79 -12.23 8.71
N LEU A 213 -6.80 -12.41 9.56
CA LEU A 213 -8.07 -13.08 9.25
C LEU A 213 -9.25 -12.12 9.39
N SER A 214 -8.99 -10.83 9.55
CA SER A 214 -10.00 -9.83 9.87
C SER A 214 -11.05 -9.67 8.77
N SER A 215 -12.23 -9.14 9.11
CA SER A 215 -13.29 -8.81 8.15
C SER A 215 -13.70 -10.01 7.28
N ASN A 216 -14.18 -11.06 7.96
CA ASN A 216 -14.68 -12.30 7.37
C ASN A 216 -15.94 -12.78 8.14
N HIS A 217 -16.40 -14.01 7.90
CA HIS A 217 -17.52 -14.64 8.59
C HIS A 217 -17.05 -15.86 9.43
N LEU A 218 -15.86 -15.78 10.01
CA LEU A 218 -15.27 -16.87 10.80
C LEU A 218 -16.00 -17.03 12.13
N VAL A 219 -16.19 -18.29 12.55
CA VAL A 219 -16.90 -18.67 13.77
C VAL A 219 -16.03 -19.58 14.65
N GLY A 220 -16.58 -20.03 15.78
CA GLY A 220 -15.89 -20.92 16.70
C GLY A 220 -15.07 -20.17 17.74
N GLN A 221 -14.08 -20.85 18.32
CA GLN A 221 -13.20 -20.28 19.35
C GLN A 221 -11.80 -20.04 18.81
N ILE A 222 -11.08 -19.09 19.41
CA ILE A 222 -9.63 -18.95 19.16
C ILE A 222 -8.97 -20.26 19.63
N PRO A 223 -8.23 -20.98 18.76
CA PRO A 223 -7.61 -22.26 19.13
C PRO A 223 -6.44 -22.04 20.09
N MET A 224 -6.25 -22.99 21.01
CA MET A 224 -5.10 -23.00 21.93
C MET A 224 -3.77 -23.14 21.16
N GLU A 225 -3.83 -23.76 19.98
CA GLU A 225 -2.73 -23.93 19.05
C GLU A 225 -2.12 -22.61 18.56
N PHE A 226 -2.86 -21.49 18.61
CA PHE A 226 -2.30 -20.17 18.32
C PHE A 226 -1.12 -19.83 19.24
N GLY A 227 -1.10 -20.34 20.48
CA GLY A 227 0.05 -20.20 21.38
C GLY A 227 1.35 -20.84 20.86
N LYS A 228 1.28 -21.75 19.87
CA LYS A 228 2.46 -22.37 19.22
C LYS A 228 3.10 -21.47 18.16
N LEU A 229 2.44 -20.39 17.75
CA LEU A 229 2.90 -19.47 16.71
C LEU A 229 3.82 -18.40 17.30
N THR A 230 4.85 -18.81 18.04
CA THR A 230 5.68 -17.96 18.91
C THR A 230 6.50 -16.87 18.20
N SER A 231 6.49 -16.84 16.86
CA SER A 231 7.09 -15.76 16.07
C SER A 231 6.10 -14.69 15.62
N LEU A 232 4.82 -14.80 15.98
CA LEU A 232 3.80 -13.83 15.62
C LEU A 232 4.14 -12.45 16.18
N VAL A 233 4.09 -11.48 15.28
CA VAL A 233 4.26 -10.06 15.52
C VAL A 233 2.89 -9.37 15.47
N ASN A 234 2.06 -9.76 14.50
CA ASN A 234 0.73 -9.18 14.31
C ASN A 234 -0.33 -10.28 14.23
N LEU A 235 -1.37 -10.16 15.05
CA LEU A 235 -2.54 -11.03 15.01
C LEU A 235 -3.82 -10.18 14.90
N PHE A 236 -4.51 -10.33 13.77
CA PHE A 236 -5.72 -9.58 13.45
C PHE A 236 -6.88 -10.54 13.18
N LEU A 237 -7.89 -10.50 14.06
CA LEU A 237 -9.10 -11.33 13.99
C LEU A 237 -10.39 -10.50 13.98
N GLN A 238 -10.27 -9.17 13.95
CA GLN A 238 -11.40 -8.26 14.11
C GLN A 238 -12.46 -8.39 13.02
N ASN A 239 -13.69 -7.97 13.30
CA ASN A 239 -14.83 -8.05 12.38
C ASN A 239 -15.12 -9.48 11.91
N ASN A 240 -15.40 -10.37 12.85
CA ASN A 240 -15.80 -11.76 12.60
C ASN A 240 -16.95 -12.16 13.55
N HIS A 241 -17.23 -13.46 13.68
CA HIS A 241 -18.23 -14.01 14.58
C HIS A 241 -17.61 -14.99 15.59
N ILE A 242 -16.35 -14.76 15.96
CA ILE A 242 -15.57 -15.59 16.87
C ILE A 242 -16.12 -15.44 18.29
N SER A 243 -16.20 -16.54 19.03
CA SER A 243 -16.83 -16.64 20.34
C SER A 243 -15.94 -17.37 21.34
N GLY A 244 -16.36 -17.44 22.61
CA GLY A 244 -15.57 -18.06 23.67
C GLY A 244 -14.52 -17.11 24.24
N ASN A 245 -13.67 -17.67 25.11
CA ASN A 245 -12.67 -16.90 25.85
C ASN A 245 -11.36 -16.79 25.05
N ILE A 246 -10.49 -15.84 25.44
CA ILE A 246 -9.10 -15.80 24.97
C ILE A 246 -8.33 -16.95 25.67
N PRO A 247 -7.72 -17.91 24.94
CA PRO A 247 -7.01 -19.03 25.54
C PRO A 247 -5.74 -18.61 26.25
N ARG A 248 -5.39 -19.29 27.36
CA ARG A 248 -4.17 -18.99 28.14
C ARG A 248 -2.87 -19.18 27.36
N GLU A 249 -2.90 -20.05 26.38
CA GLU A 249 -1.75 -20.40 25.55
C GLU A 249 -1.28 -19.20 24.71
N LEU A 250 -2.14 -18.20 24.44
CA LEU A 250 -1.77 -16.96 23.76
C LEU A 250 -0.73 -16.15 24.54
N GLY A 251 -0.58 -16.35 25.85
CA GLY A 251 0.51 -15.75 26.64
C GLY A 251 1.91 -16.15 26.17
N SER A 252 2.04 -17.20 25.35
CA SER A 252 3.32 -17.61 24.74
C SER A 252 3.77 -16.69 23.60
N LEU A 253 2.90 -15.80 23.10
CA LEU A 253 3.16 -14.92 21.96
C LEU A 253 3.91 -13.64 22.37
N THR A 254 5.05 -13.77 23.04
CA THR A 254 5.80 -12.65 23.64
C THR A 254 6.41 -11.66 22.65
N LYS A 255 6.42 -11.99 21.35
CA LYS A 255 6.86 -11.10 20.25
C LYS A 255 5.74 -10.24 19.66
N LEU A 256 4.51 -10.39 20.16
CA LEU A 256 3.36 -9.70 19.62
C LEU A 256 3.51 -8.19 19.83
N LEU A 257 3.36 -7.44 18.75
CA LEU A 257 3.36 -5.99 18.72
C LEU A 257 1.95 -5.42 18.55
N SER A 258 1.06 -6.16 17.90
CA SER A 258 -0.33 -5.74 17.70
C SER A 258 -1.30 -6.92 17.83
N LEU A 259 -2.33 -6.71 18.65
CA LEU A 259 -3.46 -7.61 18.83
C LEU A 259 -4.77 -6.86 18.62
N ASP A 260 -5.50 -7.23 17.56
CA ASP A 260 -6.87 -6.73 17.34
C ASP A 260 -7.85 -7.90 17.26
N LEU A 261 -8.70 -7.99 18.28
CA LEU A 261 -9.78 -8.97 18.43
C LEU A 261 -11.16 -8.31 18.40
N SER A 262 -11.23 -7.03 18.04
CA SER A 262 -12.45 -6.23 18.15
C SER A 262 -13.58 -6.72 17.27
N ASN A 263 -14.81 -6.30 17.56
CA ASN A 263 -15.99 -6.60 16.73
C ASN A 263 -16.17 -8.11 16.52
N ASN A 264 -16.27 -8.84 17.64
CA ASN A 264 -16.49 -10.28 17.69
C ASN A 264 -17.56 -10.61 18.77
N ARG A 265 -17.66 -11.88 19.15
CA ARG A 265 -18.55 -12.38 20.21
C ARG A 265 -17.75 -13.00 21.36
N LEU A 266 -16.49 -12.58 21.54
CA LEU A 266 -15.62 -13.09 22.60
C LEU A 266 -16.18 -12.72 23.97
N ASN A 267 -16.01 -13.59 24.95
CA ASN A 267 -16.58 -13.42 26.29
C ASN A 267 -15.61 -13.90 27.39
N GLY A 268 -16.11 -13.94 28.62
CA GLY A 268 -15.31 -14.27 29.79
C GLY A 268 -14.52 -13.05 30.29
N LEU A 269 -13.39 -13.31 30.94
CA LEU A 269 -12.49 -12.30 31.47
C LEU A 269 -11.37 -11.96 30.47
N ILE A 270 -10.87 -10.74 30.53
CA ILE A 270 -9.60 -10.38 29.87
C ILE A 270 -8.48 -11.08 30.65
N PRO A 271 -7.65 -11.96 30.05
CA PRO A 271 -6.67 -12.70 30.83
C PRO A 271 -5.47 -11.88 31.28
N THR A 272 -4.92 -12.20 32.46
CA THR A 272 -3.77 -11.51 33.05
C THR A 272 -2.47 -11.69 32.25
N PHE A 273 -2.30 -12.80 31.53
CA PHE A 273 -1.12 -13.07 30.70
C PHE A 273 -0.94 -12.07 29.55
N ILE A 274 -1.97 -11.27 29.21
CA ILE A 274 -1.83 -10.19 28.23
C ILE A 274 -0.72 -9.22 28.66
N GLY A 275 -0.53 -9.03 29.98
CA GLY A 275 0.56 -8.25 30.53
C GLY A 275 1.97 -8.80 30.23
N ASP A 276 2.09 -10.07 29.84
CA ASP A 276 3.37 -10.70 29.48
C ASP A 276 3.80 -10.36 28.03
N CYS A 277 2.89 -9.83 27.21
CA CYS A 277 3.16 -9.36 25.85
C CYS A 277 3.78 -7.94 25.87
N MET A 278 4.92 -7.79 26.55
CA MET A 278 5.51 -6.50 26.92
C MET A 278 5.93 -5.61 25.73
N ASN A 279 6.03 -6.17 24.52
CA ASN A 279 6.41 -5.43 23.30
C ASN A 279 5.21 -4.84 22.56
N MET A 280 3.99 -5.07 23.02
CA MET A 280 2.77 -4.68 22.31
C MET A 280 2.58 -3.16 22.35
N PHE A 281 2.29 -2.57 21.18
CA PHE A 281 1.94 -1.15 21.06
C PHE A 281 0.43 -0.93 20.80
N LEU A 282 -0.29 -1.95 20.32
CA LEU A 282 -1.73 -1.86 20.06
C LEU A 282 -2.46 -3.07 20.66
N LEU A 283 -3.43 -2.78 21.53
CA LEU A 283 -4.38 -3.75 22.08
C LEU A 283 -5.81 -3.24 21.85
N ASN A 284 -6.55 -3.93 20.97
CA ASN A 284 -7.95 -3.63 20.70
C ASN A 284 -8.82 -4.85 20.96
N LEU A 285 -9.62 -4.79 22.02
CA LEU A 285 -10.59 -5.81 22.42
C LEU A 285 -12.03 -5.29 22.36
N SER A 286 -12.24 -4.14 21.74
CA SER A 286 -13.53 -3.45 21.74
C SER A 286 -14.65 -4.23 21.05
N ASN A 287 -15.91 -3.88 21.32
CA ASN A 287 -17.07 -4.49 20.68
C ASN A 287 -17.08 -6.03 20.81
N ASN A 288 -17.05 -6.49 22.06
CA ASN A 288 -17.12 -7.90 22.45
C ASN A 288 -18.06 -8.06 23.66
N LYS A 289 -17.96 -9.17 24.38
CA LYS A 289 -18.73 -9.48 25.59
C LYS A 289 -17.81 -9.78 26.77
N PHE A 290 -16.62 -9.16 26.81
CA PHE A 290 -15.72 -9.30 27.95
C PHE A 290 -16.38 -8.71 29.19
N SER A 291 -16.22 -9.39 30.32
CA SER A 291 -16.84 -9.06 31.61
C SER A 291 -15.79 -9.09 32.71
N GLN A 292 -16.21 -8.75 33.93
CA GLN A 292 -15.33 -8.57 35.09
C GLN A 292 -14.40 -7.37 34.93
N LYS A 293 -13.48 -7.24 35.88
CA LYS A 293 -12.54 -6.12 36.00
C LYS A 293 -11.48 -6.13 34.90
N ILE A 294 -11.04 -4.94 34.54
CA ILE A 294 -9.83 -4.74 33.73
C ILE A 294 -8.61 -5.28 34.51
N PRO A 295 -7.79 -6.18 33.94
CA PRO A 295 -6.60 -6.69 34.61
C PRO A 295 -5.54 -5.59 34.81
N LYS A 296 -5.05 -5.44 36.04
CA LYS A 296 -3.94 -4.52 36.35
C LYS A 296 -2.65 -4.84 35.59
N ASP A 297 -2.47 -6.10 35.16
CA ASP A 297 -1.28 -6.56 34.46
C ASP A 297 -1.11 -5.92 33.07
N ILE A 298 -2.18 -5.34 32.49
CA ILE A 298 -2.07 -4.51 31.27
C ILE A 298 -1.08 -3.36 31.50
N GLY A 299 -0.98 -2.81 32.72
CA GLY A 299 -0.02 -1.76 33.08
C GLY A 299 1.46 -2.16 32.94
N ARG A 300 1.78 -3.44 32.71
CA ARG A 300 3.16 -3.89 32.45
C ARG A 300 3.62 -3.67 31.00
N ILE A 301 2.69 -3.38 30.09
CA ILE A 301 2.95 -3.25 28.64
C ILE A 301 3.38 -1.80 28.35
N VAL A 302 4.55 -1.41 28.85
CA VAL A 302 4.96 0.01 28.88
C VAL A 302 5.04 0.71 27.51
N HIS A 303 5.11 -0.05 26.42
CA HIS A 303 5.13 0.44 25.04
C HIS A 303 3.74 0.61 24.39
N LEU A 304 2.66 0.38 25.15
CA LEU A 304 1.31 0.44 24.62
C LEU A 304 0.93 1.88 24.25
N THR A 305 0.67 2.13 22.96
CA THR A 305 0.28 3.45 22.44
C THR A 305 -1.23 3.58 22.26
N ALA A 306 -1.92 2.45 22.02
CA ALA A 306 -3.36 2.41 21.86
C ALA A 306 -3.99 1.24 22.64
N LEU A 307 -4.92 1.58 23.52
CA LEU A 307 -5.74 0.65 24.29
C LEU A 307 -7.22 0.94 24.06
N ASP A 308 -7.92 0.01 23.42
CA ASP A 308 -9.37 0.08 23.24
C ASP A 308 -10.07 -1.16 23.82
N LEU A 309 -10.80 -0.94 24.91
CA LEU A 309 -11.63 -1.93 25.59
C LEU A 309 -13.12 -1.56 25.54
N SER A 310 -13.49 -0.60 24.69
CA SER A 310 -14.85 -0.05 24.64
C SER A 310 -15.90 -1.07 24.17
N HIS A 311 -17.17 -0.81 24.46
CA HIS A 311 -18.28 -1.67 24.05
C HIS A 311 -18.10 -3.12 24.53
N ASN A 312 -17.96 -3.28 25.83
CA ASN A 312 -17.90 -4.57 26.52
C ASN A 312 -18.84 -4.54 27.74
N LEU A 313 -18.71 -5.54 28.62
CA LEU A 313 -19.46 -5.68 29.88
C LEU A 313 -18.50 -5.58 31.08
N LEU A 314 -17.41 -4.81 30.94
CA LEU A 314 -16.38 -4.69 31.99
C LEU A 314 -16.94 -3.92 33.18
N ASP A 315 -16.59 -4.36 34.40
CA ASP A 315 -17.09 -3.78 35.65
C ASP A 315 -15.96 -3.43 36.63
N GLY A 316 -16.33 -2.85 37.77
CA GLY A 316 -15.39 -2.43 38.80
C GLY A 316 -14.56 -1.21 38.41
N GLU A 317 -13.50 -0.96 39.18
CA GLU A 317 -12.69 0.25 39.05
C GLU A 317 -11.64 0.15 37.94
N ILE A 318 -11.28 1.30 37.36
CA ILE A 318 -10.15 1.41 36.42
C ILE A 318 -8.84 1.18 37.22
N PRO A 319 -7.99 0.22 36.84
CA PRO A 319 -6.76 -0.06 37.59
C PRO A 319 -5.78 1.13 37.54
N PRO A 320 -5.28 1.62 38.69
CA PRO A 320 -4.29 2.70 38.71
C PRO A 320 -2.97 2.31 38.02
N GLN A 321 -2.69 1.01 37.89
CA GLN A 321 -1.51 0.50 37.17
C GLN A 321 -1.48 0.90 35.68
N LEU A 322 -2.63 1.24 35.07
CA LEU A 322 -2.64 1.76 33.70
C LEU A 322 -1.89 3.10 33.57
N ALA A 323 -1.65 3.83 34.66
CA ALA A 323 -0.78 5.01 34.69
C ALA A 323 0.71 4.70 34.39
N SER A 324 1.10 3.42 34.36
CA SER A 324 2.46 3.01 33.96
C SER A 324 2.68 3.01 32.44
N LEU A 325 1.62 3.18 31.65
CA LEU A 325 1.65 3.16 30.18
C LEU A 325 2.07 4.54 29.63
N LEU A 326 3.32 4.93 29.84
CA LEU A 326 3.80 6.28 29.53
C LEU A 326 3.73 6.65 28.03
N ASP A 327 3.75 5.65 27.14
CA ASP A 327 3.64 5.84 25.69
C ASP A 327 2.17 5.90 25.20
N LEU A 328 1.18 5.78 26.10
CA LEU A 328 -0.23 5.69 25.75
C LEU A 328 -0.73 7.04 25.19
N ALA A 329 -1.16 7.02 23.93
CA ALA A 329 -1.76 8.16 23.25
C ALA A 329 -3.29 8.03 23.21
N ASN A 330 -3.80 6.81 22.99
CA ASN A 330 -5.22 6.58 22.77
C ASN A 330 -5.77 5.60 23.80
N LEU A 331 -6.71 6.06 24.62
CA LEU A 331 -7.38 5.26 25.63
C LEU A 331 -8.90 5.35 25.44
N ASN A 332 -9.52 4.21 25.13
CA ASN A 332 -10.96 4.10 25.01
C ASN A 332 -11.51 2.98 25.91
N LEU A 333 -12.22 3.38 26.96
CA LEU A 333 -12.90 2.48 27.90
C LEU A 333 -14.43 2.68 27.88
N SER A 334 -14.94 3.40 26.90
CA SER A 334 -16.35 3.78 26.84
C SER A 334 -17.31 2.60 26.66
N HIS A 335 -18.58 2.78 26.98
CA HIS A 335 -19.61 1.74 26.84
C HIS A 335 -19.26 0.45 27.59
N ASN A 336 -19.10 0.58 28.92
CA ASN A 336 -18.90 -0.51 29.87
C ASN A 336 -19.73 -0.22 31.14
N SER A 337 -19.50 -0.99 32.21
CA SER A 337 -20.09 -0.81 33.54
C SER A 337 -19.00 -0.46 34.56
N LEU A 338 -17.96 0.28 34.15
CA LEU A 338 -16.86 0.67 35.03
C LEU A 338 -17.35 1.67 36.08
N SER A 339 -16.96 1.48 37.33
CA SER A 339 -17.42 2.25 38.48
C SER A 339 -16.25 2.90 39.22
N GLY A 340 -16.56 3.70 40.25
CA GLY A 340 -15.54 4.35 41.08
C GLY A 340 -14.91 5.56 40.40
N ARG A 341 -13.78 6.04 40.94
CA ARG A 341 -13.13 7.28 40.46
C ARG A 341 -12.10 6.98 39.37
N ILE A 342 -11.84 7.98 38.53
CA ILE A 342 -10.67 7.96 37.66
C ILE A 342 -9.42 8.02 38.54
N PRO A 343 -8.43 7.10 38.38
CA PRO A 343 -7.22 7.10 39.18
C PRO A 343 -6.44 8.42 39.08
N GLU A 344 -6.04 9.00 40.20
CA GLU A 344 -5.25 10.25 40.23
C GLU A 344 -3.89 10.07 39.56
N GLU A 345 -3.37 8.85 39.55
CA GLU A 345 -2.13 8.48 38.86
C GLU A 345 -2.18 8.75 37.35
N PHE A 346 -3.37 8.86 36.73
CA PHE A 346 -3.50 9.19 35.30
C PHE A 346 -3.00 10.60 34.97
N GLU A 347 -2.80 11.48 35.96
CA GLU A 347 -2.11 12.77 35.76
C GLU A 347 -0.68 12.60 35.21
N SER A 348 -0.05 11.44 35.40
CA SER A 348 1.29 11.15 34.86
C SER A 348 1.30 10.88 33.34
N LEU A 349 0.15 10.53 32.75
CA LEU A 349 -0.02 10.15 31.35
C LEU A 349 -0.07 11.38 30.43
N THR A 350 1.00 12.17 30.43
CA THR A 350 1.12 13.42 29.67
C THR A 350 1.05 13.25 28.14
N GLY A 351 1.23 12.02 27.64
CA GLY A 351 1.18 11.66 26.21
C GLY A 351 -0.23 11.40 25.65
N LEU A 352 -1.26 11.36 26.49
CA LEU A 352 -2.64 11.08 26.06
C LEU A 352 -3.17 12.15 25.11
N GLN A 353 -3.68 11.72 23.97
CA GLN A 353 -4.28 12.55 22.93
C GLN A 353 -5.80 12.35 22.92
N ASP A 354 -6.24 11.10 22.90
CA ASP A 354 -7.64 10.72 22.82
C ASP A 354 -8.04 9.86 24.02
N VAL A 355 -8.90 10.40 24.89
CA VAL A 355 -9.40 9.72 26.08
C VAL A 355 -10.92 9.67 26.04
N VAL A 356 -11.48 8.46 25.98
CA VAL A 356 -12.92 8.24 25.90
C VAL A 356 -13.37 7.29 27.01
N LEU A 357 -14.03 7.86 28.03
CA LEU A 357 -14.52 7.14 29.22
C LEU A 357 -16.05 7.17 29.35
N SER A 358 -16.75 7.72 28.36
CA SER A 358 -18.20 7.92 28.36
C SER A 358 -18.98 6.62 28.48
N TYR A 359 -20.25 6.69 28.91
CA TYR A 359 -21.13 5.52 29.05
C TYR A 359 -20.53 4.45 29.99
N ASN A 360 -20.26 4.88 31.22
CA ASN A 360 -19.83 4.08 32.37
C ASN A 360 -20.53 4.63 33.64
N GLU A 361 -20.27 4.01 34.78
CA GLU A 361 -20.76 4.37 36.12
C GLU A 361 -19.69 5.11 36.96
N LEU A 362 -18.80 5.86 36.29
CA LEU A 362 -17.69 6.56 36.95
C LEU A 362 -18.18 7.74 37.80
N GLU A 363 -17.58 7.88 38.97
CA GLU A 363 -17.88 8.91 39.97
C GLU A 363 -16.72 9.91 40.12
N GLY A 364 -17.01 11.04 40.78
CA GLY A 364 -15.96 11.96 41.22
C GLY A 364 -15.37 12.83 40.12
N PHE A 365 -16.22 13.46 39.31
CA PHE A 365 -15.80 14.52 38.38
C PHE A 365 -14.77 15.44 39.03
N VAL A 366 -13.62 15.57 38.38
CA VAL A 366 -12.71 16.70 38.58
C VAL A 366 -13.55 17.96 38.48
N GLN A 367 -13.74 18.68 39.59
CA GLN A 367 -14.25 20.03 39.53
C GLN A 367 -13.31 20.80 38.60
N CYS A 368 -13.77 21.17 37.41
CA CYS A 368 -13.16 22.30 36.73
C CYS A 368 -13.25 23.46 37.72
N LYS A 369 -12.11 23.85 38.31
CA LYS A 369 -11.98 25.13 39.01
C LYS A 369 -12.14 26.23 37.96
N MET A 370 -13.37 26.45 37.52
CA MET A 370 -13.74 27.63 36.77
C MET A 370 -13.68 28.80 37.76
N PRO A 371 -12.93 29.87 37.46
CA PRO A 371 -12.93 31.07 38.28
C PRO A 371 -14.36 31.58 38.43
N SER A 372 -14.72 31.98 39.65
CA SER A 372 -16.06 32.42 40.09
C SER A 372 -16.60 33.69 39.37
N SER A 373 -15.98 34.12 38.27
CA SER A 373 -16.35 35.31 37.50
C SER A 373 -17.25 35.03 36.29
N MET A 374 -17.51 33.76 35.95
CA MET A 374 -18.31 33.41 34.75
C MET A 374 -19.75 32.94 35.01
N MET A 375 -20.22 32.92 36.26
CA MET A 375 -21.63 32.70 36.58
C MET A 375 -22.42 34.00 36.48
N LYS A 376 -22.64 34.52 35.27
CA LYS A 376 -23.73 35.50 35.02
C LYS A 376 -24.19 35.70 33.57
N GLN A 377 -23.76 34.87 32.61
CA GLN A 377 -24.23 34.99 31.21
C GLN A 377 -24.49 33.65 30.53
N SER A 378 -25.32 32.78 31.12
CA SER A 378 -25.78 31.59 30.40
C SER A 378 -27.29 31.45 30.57
N MET A 379 -28.02 32.03 29.62
CA MET A 379 -29.30 31.53 29.12
C MET A 379 -29.80 32.29 27.86
N ALA A 380 -29.12 33.36 27.42
CA ALA A 380 -29.44 34.07 26.17
C ALA A 380 -28.47 33.80 24.99
N LYS A 381 -27.27 33.23 25.23
CA LYS A 381 -26.25 33.00 24.18
C LYS A 381 -26.46 31.73 23.34
N GLY A 382 -27.07 30.68 23.92
CA GLY A 382 -27.27 29.40 23.22
C GLY A 382 -28.17 29.51 21.98
N ARG A 383 -29.26 30.29 22.04
CA ARG A 383 -30.15 30.50 20.88
C ARG A 383 -29.51 31.34 19.77
N LYS A 384 -28.65 32.30 20.11
CA LYS A 384 -27.89 33.08 19.10
C LYS A 384 -26.79 32.24 18.45
N LEU A 385 -26.10 31.37 19.20
CA LEU A 385 -25.03 30.55 18.66
C LEU A 385 -25.56 29.47 17.70
N ILE A 386 -26.71 28.85 17.99
CA ILE A 386 -27.37 27.89 17.09
C ILE A 386 -27.79 28.55 15.77
N LEU A 387 -28.30 29.79 15.81
CA LEU A 387 -28.62 30.57 14.60
C LEU A 387 -27.35 30.94 13.81
N ILE A 388 -26.27 31.32 14.50
CA ILE A 388 -24.98 31.69 13.87
C ILE A 388 -24.27 30.48 13.26
N THR A 389 -24.50 29.25 13.74
CA THR A 389 -23.91 28.03 13.14
C THR A 389 -24.81 27.39 12.10
N LEU A 390 -26.14 27.39 12.26
CA LEU A 390 -27.05 26.81 11.26
C LEU A 390 -27.10 27.62 9.96
N LEU A 391 -27.13 28.96 10.03
CA LEU A 391 -27.27 29.80 8.84
C LEU A 391 -26.08 29.69 7.87
N PRO A 392 -24.82 29.69 8.31
CA PRO A 392 -23.68 29.45 7.43
C PRO A 392 -23.60 28.01 6.93
N VAL A 393 -24.05 27.02 7.71
CA VAL A 393 -24.07 25.62 7.28
C VAL A 393 -25.14 25.40 6.21
N LEU A 394 -26.35 25.93 6.39
CA LEU A 394 -27.39 25.92 5.35
C LEU A 394 -26.99 26.75 4.14
N GLY A 395 -26.36 27.91 4.35
CA GLY A 395 -25.79 28.73 3.28
C GLY A 395 -24.72 27.99 2.50
N ALA A 396 -23.80 27.29 3.17
CA ALA A 396 -22.76 26.48 2.56
C ALA A 396 -23.34 25.26 1.83
N LEU A 397 -24.38 24.62 2.36
CA LEU A 397 -25.07 23.51 1.69
C LEU A 397 -25.78 23.97 0.41
N VAL A 398 -26.44 25.13 0.44
CA VAL A 398 -27.05 25.73 -0.76
C VAL A 398 -25.97 26.15 -1.75
N LEU A 399 -24.85 26.72 -1.29
CA LEU A 399 -23.72 27.09 -2.15
C LEU A 399 -23.06 25.84 -2.76
N CYS A 400 -22.88 24.77 -2.00
CA CYS A 400 -22.38 23.48 -2.47
C CYS A 400 -23.33 22.83 -3.47
N ALA A 401 -24.64 22.91 -3.27
CA ALA A 401 -25.63 22.43 -4.23
C ALA A 401 -25.62 23.27 -5.52
N LEU A 402 -25.55 24.60 -5.40
CA LEU A 402 -25.43 25.50 -6.56
C LEU A 402 -24.11 25.31 -7.29
N VAL A 403 -22.99 25.13 -6.59
CA VAL A 403 -21.66 24.79 -7.14
C VAL A 403 -21.70 23.40 -7.76
N SER A 404 -22.39 22.43 -7.19
CA SER A 404 -22.55 21.09 -7.79
C SER A 404 -23.40 21.14 -9.06
N ILE A 405 -24.45 21.96 -9.10
CA ILE A 405 -25.25 22.23 -10.30
C ILE A 405 -24.42 23.00 -11.33
N LEU A 406 -23.61 23.97 -10.90
CA LEU A 406 -22.70 24.71 -11.76
C LEU A 406 -21.60 23.80 -12.30
N LEU A 407 -21.03 22.91 -11.48
CA LEU A 407 -20.04 21.91 -11.86
C LEU A 407 -20.65 20.86 -12.79
N MET A 408 -21.91 20.48 -12.61
CA MET A 408 -22.60 19.64 -13.59
C MET A 408 -22.87 20.38 -14.91
N ARG A 409 -23.19 21.68 -14.87
CA ARG A 409 -23.30 22.53 -16.06
C ARG A 409 -21.96 22.82 -16.73
N VAL A 410 -20.87 22.90 -15.95
CA VAL A 410 -19.48 23.13 -16.38
C VAL A 410 -18.87 21.82 -16.89
N LYS A 411 -19.17 20.65 -16.31
CA LYS A 411 -18.80 19.34 -16.84
C LYS A 411 -19.54 19.03 -18.15
N ARG A 412 -20.72 19.64 -18.34
CA ARG A 412 -21.46 19.66 -19.62
C ARG A 412 -20.96 20.73 -20.61
N LYS A 413 -20.07 21.66 -20.20
CA LYS A 413 -19.52 22.76 -21.04
C LYS A 413 -17.99 22.82 -21.16
N ARG A 414 -17.23 22.02 -20.40
CA ARG A 414 -15.78 21.83 -20.53
C ARG A 414 -15.48 20.51 -21.24
N VAL A 415 -16.12 20.34 -22.40
CA VAL A 415 -15.41 20.05 -23.64
C VAL A 415 -15.16 21.43 -24.25
N LEU A 416 -14.15 22.15 -23.74
CA LEU A 416 -13.39 23.20 -24.43
C LEU A 416 -12.51 23.96 -23.42
N ARG A 417 -11.21 23.83 -23.66
CA ARG A 417 -10.10 24.76 -23.37
C ARG A 417 -9.72 25.04 -21.90
N ASP A 418 -8.46 25.41 -21.82
CA ASP A 418 -7.42 25.12 -20.84
C ASP A 418 -6.67 26.43 -20.50
N VAL A 419 -5.80 26.38 -19.47
CA VAL A 419 -4.69 27.31 -19.11
C VAL A 419 -5.06 28.57 -18.30
N ASP A 420 -4.31 29.09 -17.29
CA ASP A 420 -3.27 28.65 -16.33
C ASP A 420 -2.88 29.87 -15.43
N ARG A 421 -2.16 29.61 -14.30
CA ARG A 421 -1.12 30.39 -13.57
C ARG A 421 -1.33 30.89 -12.13
N GLY A 422 -0.33 30.57 -11.30
CA GLY A 422 0.12 31.33 -10.12
C GLY A 422 1.06 30.52 -9.19
N ASP A 423 2.32 30.97 -9.06
CA ASP A 423 3.57 30.29 -8.65
C ASP A 423 3.94 30.35 -7.14
N ASP A 424 4.93 29.51 -6.71
CA ASP A 424 6.18 29.90 -6.01
C ASP A 424 6.91 28.76 -5.24
N GLY A 425 8.22 28.59 -5.51
CA GLY A 425 9.23 28.46 -4.44
C GLY A 425 10.19 27.24 -4.37
N LEU A 426 11.48 27.53 -4.66
CA LEU A 426 12.75 27.06 -4.02
C LEU A 426 13.55 25.84 -4.55
N LEU A 427 14.78 26.06 -5.08
CA LEU A 427 16.11 25.82 -4.45
C LEU A 427 17.33 25.91 -5.44
N SER A 428 18.52 26.23 -4.91
CA SER A 428 19.77 26.70 -5.54
C SER A 428 20.98 25.72 -5.40
N ILE A 429 22.18 26.11 -5.93
CA ILE A 429 23.60 25.57 -5.84
C ILE A 429 24.13 25.11 -7.24
N SER A 430 25.34 25.35 -7.80
CA SER A 430 26.58 26.14 -7.56
C SER A 430 27.17 26.55 -8.95
N MET A 431 27.89 27.69 -9.07
CA MET A 431 27.99 28.42 -10.36
C MET A 431 29.40 28.90 -10.77
N LEU A 432 30.50 28.23 -10.38
CA LEU A 432 31.83 28.81 -10.57
C LEU A 432 32.60 28.46 -11.87
N GLU A 433 32.17 27.46 -12.67
CA GLU A 433 32.73 27.20 -14.02
C GLU A 433 31.69 27.22 -15.15
N GLY A 434 30.39 27.12 -14.83
CA GLY A 434 29.32 27.04 -15.82
C GLY A 434 29.05 28.34 -16.60
N LYS A 435 29.42 29.51 -16.07
CA LYS A 435 29.15 30.82 -16.73
C LYS A 435 30.02 31.10 -17.95
N ALA A 436 31.24 30.57 -18.00
CA ALA A 436 32.12 30.72 -19.16
C ALA A 436 31.65 29.79 -20.29
N LEU A 437 31.45 28.50 -19.97
CA LEU A 437 30.92 27.51 -20.90
C LEU A 437 29.54 27.91 -21.44
N TYR A 438 28.63 28.42 -20.60
CA TYR A 438 27.33 28.89 -21.05
C TYR A 438 27.43 30.08 -22.02
N ARG A 439 28.37 31.02 -21.79
CA ARG A 439 28.62 32.13 -22.72
C ARG A 439 29.16 31.63 -24.06
N ASP A 440 30.09 30.69 -24.05
CA ASP A 440 30.62 30.08 -25.27
C ASP A 440 29.52 29.36 -26.05
N ILE A 441 28.60 28.68 -25.35
CA ILE A 441 27.43 28.02 -25.94
C ILE A 441 26.46 29.03 -26.56
N ILE A 442 26.13 30.11 -25.86
CA ILE A 442 25.22 31.16 -26.37
C ILE A 442 25.82 31.82 -27.62
N ASN A 443 27.11 32.16 -27.59
CA ASN A 443 27.81 32.75 -28.73
C ASN A 443 27.87 31.79 -29.91
N ALA A 444 28.21 30.52 -29.67
CA ALA A 444 28.35 29.51 -30.73
C ALA A 444 27.01 29.02 -31.30
N THR A 445 25.90 29.28 -30.62
CA THR A 445 24.54 28.95 -31.10
C THR A 445 23.75 30.17 -31.58
N GLU A 446 24.35 31.36 -31.56
CA GLU A 446 23.65 32.63 -31.81
C GLU A 446 22.34 32.73 -31.01
N GLU A 447 22.44 32.59 -29.68
CA GLU A 447 21.28 32.57 -28.77
C GLU A 447 20.30 31.42 -29.03
N PHE A 448 20.81 30.22 -29.32
CA PHE A 448 20.00 29.04 -29.69
C PHE A 448 19.13 29.26 -30.95
N ASN A 449 19.73 29.87 -31.97
CA ASN A 449 19.13 30.03 -33.28
C ASN A 449 18.71 28.66 -33.85
N ALA A 450 17.52 28.62 -34.47
CA ALA A 450 16.92 27.40 -35.01
C ALA A 450 17.82 26.69 -36.04
N THR A 451 18.72 27.41 -36.72
CA THR A 451 19.67 26.87 -37.69
C THR A 451 20.65 25.85 -37.09
N PHE A 452 20.95 25.95 -35.79
CA PHE A 452 21.83 25.01 -35.06
C PHE A 452 21.07 23.88 -34.37
N CYS A 453 19.73 23.90 -34.43
CA CYS A 453 18.87 22.92 -33.79
C CYS A 453 18.86 21.61 -34.60
N ILE A 454 19.39 20.54 -34.01
CA ILE A 454 19.42 19.20 -34.62
C ILE A 454 18.27 18.30 -34.18
N GLY A 455 17.46 18.72 -33.19
CA GLY A 455 16.24 18.02 -32.80
C GLY A 455 15.48 18.75 -31.70
N LYS A 456 14.17 18.53 -31.58
CA LYS A 456 13.35 19.06 -30.48
C LYS A 456 12.49 17.93 -29.89
N GLY A 457 12.38 17.88 -28.57
CA GLY A 457 11.61 16.89 -27.82
C GLY A 457 10.80 17.51 -26.67
N GLY A 458 10.06 16.69 -25.93
CA GLY A 458 9.05 17.14 -24.95
C GLY A 458 9.58 17.93 -23.75
N HIS A 459 10.87 17.84 -23.45
CA HIS A 459 11.48 18.61 -22.36
C HIS A 459 12.57 19.56 -22.85
N GLY A 460 12.81 19.70 -24.16
CA GLY A 460 13.91 20.54 -24.64
C GLY A 460 14.26 20.43 -26.13
N SER A 461 15.07 21.36 -26.60
CA SER A 461 15.65 21.40 -27.94
C SER A 461 17.14 21.02 -27.89
N VAL A 462 17.62 20.21 -28.82
CA VAL A 462 19.00 19.78 -28.96
C VAL A 462 19.68 20.55 -30.09
N TYR A 463 20.83 21.13 -29.81
CA TYR A 463 21.64 21.91 -30.73
C TYR A 463 22.98 21.25 -30.95
N LYS A 464 23.51 21.33 -32.17
CA LYS A 464 24.89 20.93 -32.46
C LYS A 464 25.78 22.16 -32.33
N VAL A 465 26.84 22.05 -31.55
CA VAL A 465 27.77 23.15 -31.27
C VAL A 465 29.20 22.66 -31.42
N ASN A 466 30.05 23.48 -32.04
CA ASN A 466 31.47 23.24 -32.08
C ASN A 466 32.16 24.20 -31.11
N LEU A 467 32.71 23.69 -30.02
CA LEU A 467 33.42 24.49 -29.01
C LEU A 467 34.93 24.29 -29.16
N PRO A 468 35.75 25.36 -29.09
CA PRO A 468 37.21 25.26 -29.23
C PRO A 468 37.89 24.27 -28.27
N SER A 469 37.32 24.07 -27.08
CA SER A 469 37.85 23.20 -26.02
C SER A 469 37.32 21.76 -26.04
N LEU A 470 36.18 21.49 -26.69
CA LEU A 470 35.45 20.21 -26.60
C LEU A 470 35.10 19.60 -27.97
N GLY A 471 35.36 20.31 -29.08
CA GLY A 471 34.98 19.89 -30.42
C GLY A 471 33.47 19.91 -30.65
N ASN A 472 32.98 19.01 -31.51
CA ASN A 472 31.56 18.89 -31.82
C ASN A 472 30.80 18.22 -30.67
N ILE A 473 29.93 18.97 -30.00
CA ILE A 473 29.07 18.49 -28.93
C ILE A 473 27.59 18.72 -29.26
N ALA A 474 26.72 17.92 -28.63
CA ALA A 474 25.27 18.12 -28.66
C ALA A 474 24.81 18.75 -27.33
N ILE A 475 24.00 19.81 -27.41
CA ILE A 475 23.55 20.58 -26.26
C ILE A 475 22.03 20.53 -26.19
N LYS A 476 21.48 19.95 -25.13
CA LYS A 476 20.04 19.88 -24.88
C LYS A 476 19.62 21.05 -23.98
N ARG A 477 18.94 22.05 -24.56
CA ARG A 477 18.30 23.15 -23.84
C ARG A 477 16.89 22.74 -23.44
N LEU A 478 16.57 22.78 -22.16
CA LEU A 478 15.24 22.40 -21.69
C LEU A 478 14.19 23.50 -21.92
N HIS A 479 12.93 23.11 -22.16
CA HIS A 479 11.82 24.06 -22.25
C HIS A 479 11.37 24.40 -20.82
N PHE A 480 11.42 25.68 -20.44
CA PHE A 480 11.08 26.10 -19.06
C PHE A 480 9.55 26.05 -18.83
N SER A 481 9.11 25.23 -17.86
CA SER A 481 7.83 25.39 -17.15
C SER A 481 8.06 25.05 -15.66
N PHE A 482 7.68 25.96 -14.76
CA PHE A 482 7.85 25.81 -13.31
C PHE A 482 6.96 24.68 -12.76
N GLU A 483 7.53 23.47 -12.58
CA GLU A 483 6.98 22.46 -11.67
C GLU A 483 8.11 21.67 -10.99
N LYS A 484 7.99 21.46 -9.67
CA LYS A 484 8.92 20.66 -8.84
C LYS A 484 9.11 19.20 -9.32
N SER A 485 8.21 18.67 -10.15
CA SER A 485 8.26 17.30 -10.66
C SER A 485 9.40 17.06 -11.66
N TYR A 486 9.84 18.10 -12.39
CA TYR A 486 10.86 17.98 -13.44
C TYR A 486 12.29 17.92 -12.93
N HIS A 487 12.57 18.42 -11.72
CA HIS A 487 13.92 18.34 -11.14
C HIS A 487 14.34 16.88 -10.90
N ASN A 488 13.42 16.06 -10.41
CA ASN A 488 13.67 14.64 -10.20
C ASN A 488 13.86 13.88 -11.53
N SER A 489 13.04 14.19 -12.55
CA SER A 489 13.19 13.59 -13.88
C SER A 489 14.52 13.97 -14.55
N PHE A 490 14.92 15.24 -14.44
CA PHE A 490 16.20 15.72 -14.96
C PHE A 490 17.39 15.07 -14.25
N MET A 491 17.37 15.03 -12.92
CA MET A 491 18.43 14.37 -12.13
C MET A 491 18.49 12.86 -12.39
N ASN A 492 17.37 12.21 -12.70
CA ASN A 492 17.33 10.81 -13.08
C ASN A 492 17.93 10.56 -14.48
N GLU A 493 17.65 11.43 -15.47
CA GLU A 493 18.27 11.35 -16.80
C GLU A 493 19.79 11.59 -16.72
N VAL A 494 20.23 12.56 -15.91
CA VAL A 494 21.66 12.81 -15.64
C VAL A 494 22.33 11.61 -14.96
N ARG A 495 21.69 11.02 -13.93
CA ARG A 495 22.21 9.82 -13.25
C ARG A 495 22.30 8.61 -14.18
N ALA A 496 21.32 8.42 -15.07
CA ALA A 496 21.34 7.35 -16.07
C ALA A 496 22.51 7.54 -17.06
N LEU A 497 22.72 8.76 -17.57
CA LEU A 497 23.82 9.04 -18.51
C LEU A 497 25.21 8.97 -17.86
N ILE A 498 25.32 9.25 -16.56
CA ILE A 498 26.57 9.05 -15.80
C ILE A 498 26.81 7.56 -15.50
N GLY A 499 25.76 6.80 -15.23
CA GLY A 499 25.83 5.39 -14.85
C GLY A 499 26.06 4.41 -16.00
N ILE A 500 25.74 4.81 -17.23
CA ILE A 500 25.89 3.94 -18.40
C ILE A 500 27.29 4.11 -19.01
N LYS A 501 28.13 3.08 -18.90
CA LYS A 501 29.37 2.96 -19.67
C LYS A 501 29.16 2.05 -20.86
N HIS A 502 28.92 2.64 -22.03
CA HIS A 502 28.76 1.91 -23.28
C HIS A 502 29.41 2.67 -24.44
N TRP A 503 30.23 1.99 -25.24
CA TRP A 503 30.94 2.47 -26.43
C TRP A 503 30.10 3.25 -27.46
N ASN A 504 28.78 3.01 -27.53
CA ASN A 504 27.87 3.70 -28.45
C ASN A 504 26.96 4.74 -27.78
N ILE A 505 27.20 5.07 -26.51
CA ILE A 505 26.46 6.10 -25.78
C ILE A 505 27.37 7.32 -25.60
N VAL A 506 26.84 8.49 -25.92
CA VAL A 506 27.57 9.76 -25.86
C VAL A 506 27.87 10.11 -24.40
N ASN A 507 29.13 10.44 -24.11
CA ASN A 507 29.54 10.86 -22.76
C ASN A 507 28.89 12.20 -22.39
N LEU A 508 28.35 12.28 -21.17
CA LEU A 508 27.87 13.54 -20.61
C LEU A 508 29.07 14.38 -20.14
N TYR A 509 29.33 15.51 -20.81
CA TYR A 509 30.42 16.42 -20.45
C TYR A 509 30.08 17.36 -19.27
N GLY A 510 28.80 17.65 -19.03
CA GLY A 510 28.35 18.49 -17.92
C GLY A 510 26.94 19.05 -18.11
N TYR A 511 26.45 19.86 -17.16
CA TYR A 511 25.20 20.62 -17.25
C TYR A 511 25.34 21.99 -16.58
N CYS A 512 24.50 22.96 -16.97
CA CYS A 512 24.44 24.28 -16.33
C CYS A 512 22.99 24.77 -16.22
N SER A 513 22.68 25.61 -15.23
CA SER A 513 21.38 26.25 -15.07
C SER A 513 21.55 27.76 -14.87
N ASN A 514 20.67 28.57 -15.48
CA ASN A 514 20.65 30.01 -15.28
C ASN A 514 19.50 30.36 -14.34
N ALA A 515 19.74 30.27 -13.03
CA ALA A 515 18.88 30.89 -12.02
C ALA A 515 19.60 32.17 -11.56
N GLY A 516 19.43 33.27 -12.28
CA GLY A 516 20.02 34.57 -11.94
C GLY A 516 20.23 35.52 -13.12
N LEU A 517 19.14 36.11 -13.60
CA LEU A 517 19.05 37.52 -13.99
C LEU A 517 17.73 38.06 -13.45
#